data_AF-A0A662MBH5-F1
#
_entry.id   AF-A0A662MBH5-F1
#
_cell.length_a   1.000
_cell.length_b   1.000
_cell.length_c   1.000
_cell.angle_alpha   90.00
_cell.angle_beta   90.00
_cell.angle_gamma   90.00
#
_symmetry.space_group_name_H-M   'P 1'
#
loop_
_entity.id
_entity.type
_entity.pdbx_description
1 polymer ?
#
loop_
_entity_poly.entity_id
_entity_poly.type
_entity_poly.pdbx_seq_one_letter_code
_entity_poly.pdbx_strand_id
1 'polypeptide(L)'
;RPEKADKRQMKPPVHGLYPVGQEGGTQRLLKKTFGRGAQANTIPHECPGCHKVIPYLRCPDCGLKTMKRAGRGERGETMTINTREDGERAVRLLSFTSMESLPDMKGVKGLISREKIPERLEKGILRAKREVYVFRDGTIRYDMTDITLTHFRPREIGTTVEKLRSLGYEKDINGDELENDDQVLELKVQDIVVNRKAGDYLVKVAGFVDDELEYLYGEKRYYNALKKEDLIGCLAIGLAPHTSAGVLCRIIGFTSSLGCLGHPFYHAAKRRNCDGDEDAVMLLMDGLLNFSRKFLPEKRGGQMDAPLVLSMRLDPMEVDKEAHNVDVSSRYPLDFFRATVKGTRVNDYWMYRMDTVKTRLGTPLQYEGFRYTLDTDDINFSPVESAYKTIGVTEEKIRLQLDLARRLRAVDEDDVAERVLTTHLLPDLIGNLRSYAQQSFRCTKCGAKYRRLTLTGKCNNIIMTPKPHPCNNKLILTVSEGSVKKYLKIARSIAGEYNVSNYLRQRIEIMSNSIEAMFPSRFKETTLETFM
;
A
#
# COMPACT_ATOMS: atom_id res chain seq x y z
N ARG A 1 -12.41 -5.27 -7.16
CA ARG A 1 -11.49 -4.83 -6.08
C ARG A 1 -12.04 -3.49 -5.59
N PRO A 2 -12.35 -3.31 -4.30
CA PRO A 2 -12.82 -2.02 -3.82
C PRO A 2 -11.70 -0.98 -3.94
N GLU A 3 -12.09 0.29 -3.93
CA GLU A 3 -11.20 1.45 -3.96
C GLU A 3 -10.16 1.38 -2.84
N LYS A 4 -9.03 2.08 -2.95
CA LYS A 4 -8.03 2.12 -1.88
C LYS A 4 -7.31 3.47 -1.87
N ALA A 5 -7.20 4.06 -0.70
CA ALA A 5 -6.35 5.21 -0.43
C ALA A 5 -5.81 5.05 0.98
N ASP A 6 -4.59 4.53 1.12
CA ASP A 6 -3.99 4.27 2.43
C ASP A 6 -2.46 4.37 2.39
N LYS A 7 -1.88 4.71 3.53
CA LYS A 7 -0.42 4.79 3.70
C LYS A 7 0.22 3.42 3.51
N ARG A 8 1.32 3.36 2.77
CA ARG A 8 2.00 2.10 2.53
C ARG A 8 2.83 1.70 3.73
N GLN A 9 2.42 0.62 4.40
CA GLN A 9 3.13 0.10 5.56
C GLN A 9 3.75 -1.26 5.29
N MET A 10 4.98 -1.45 5.77
CA MET A 10 5.52 -2.78 5.94
C MET A 10 4.67 -3.57 6.95
N LYS A 11 4.67 -4.91 6.84
CA LYS A 11 4.04 -5.77 7.85
C LYS A 11 5.14 -6.46 8.67
N PRO A 12 5.30 -6.12 9.96
CA PRO A 12 4.64 -5.04 10.71
C PRO A 12 5.16 -3.64 10.35
N PRO A 13 4.45 -2.55 10.74
CA PRO A 13 4.84 -1.17 10.43
C PRO A 13 6.16 -0.77 11.07
N VAL A 14 6.95 0.03 10.36
CA VAL A 14 8.32 0.43 10.72
C VAL A 14 8.48 1.94 10.49
N HIS A 15 9.19 2.62 11.41
CA HIS A 15 9.51 4.04 11.32
C HIS A 15 10.92 4.28 10.75
N GLY A 16 11.84 3.34 10.88
CA GLY A 16 13.18 3.45 10.30
C GLY A 16 13.80 2.09 10.00
N LEU A 17 14.64 2.01 8.97
CA LEU A 17 15.39 0.81 8.59
C LEU A 17 16.60 0.60 9.52
N TYR A 18 16.31 0.62 10.82
CA TYR A 18 17.26 0.50 11.92
C TYR A 18 17.04 -0.83 12.67
N PRO A 19 18.08 -1.65 12.89
CA PRO A 19 17.93 -2.95 13.49
C PRO A 19 17.73 -2.86 15.01
N VAL A 20 16.62 -3.42 15.49
CA VAL A 20 16.29 -3.54 16.92
C VAL A 20 16.31 -5.00 17.42
N GLY A 21 16.62 -5.94 16.52
CA GLY A 21 16.80 -7.35 16.85
C GLY A 21 15.57 -8.01 17.51
N GLN A 22 15.84 -8.98 18.38
CA GLN A 22 14.81 -9.57 19.25
C GLN A 22 14.61 -8.76 20.52
N GLU A 23 15.57 -7.92 20.86
CA GLU A 23 15.63 -7.03 22.02
C GLU A 23 14.50 -5.98 21.97
N GLY A 24 14.08 -5.56 20.77
CA GLY A 24 12.90 -4.73 20.58
C GLY A 24 11.55 -5.43 20.88
N GLY A 25 11.57 -6.72 21.18
CA GLY A 25 10.39 -7.53 21.47
C GLY A 25 9.48 -7.79 20.26
N THR A 26 8.23 -8.18 20.53
CA THR A 26 7.23 -8.46 19.47
C THR A 26 6.90 -7.23 18.63
N GLN A 27 6.85 -6.06 19.27
CA GLN A 27 6.53 -4.76 18.66
C GLN A 27 7.73 -4.06 18.02
N ARG A 28 8.96 -4.58 18.21
CA ARG A 28 10.20 -4.03 17.62
C ARG A 28 10.48 -2.59 18.05
N LEU A 29 10.29 -2.29 19.33
CA LEU A 29 10.45 -0.95 19.89
C LEU A 29 11.91 -0.66 20.24
N LEU A 30 12.41 0.50 19.80
CA LEU A 30 13.77 0.97 20.09
C LEU A 30 14.05 1.06 21.61
N LYS A 31 13.13 1.64 22.38
CA LYS A 31 13.31 1.88 23.83
C LYS A 31 13.66 0.61 24.62
N LYS A 32 13.15 -0.55 24.18
CA LYS A 32 13.43 -1.86 24.83
C LYS A 32 14.87 -2.33 24.64
N THR A 33 15.59 -1.74 23.68
CA THR A 33 16.98 -2.13 23.35
C THR A 33 18.02 -1.34 24.14
N PHE A 34 17.69 -0.18 24.73
CA PHE A 34 18.66 0.72 25.36
C PHE A 34 19.46 0.09 26.51
N GLY A 35 18.92 -0.93 27.19
CA GLY A 35 19.64 -1.60 28.28
C GLY A 35 20.75 -2.54 27.83
N ARG A 36 20.67 -3.12 26.62
CA ARG A 36 21.57 -4.21 26.18
C ARG A 36 22.15 -4.02 24.77
N GLY A 37 21.71 -2.99 24.05
CA GLY A 37 21.96 -2.85 22.61
C GLY A 37 21.10 -3.80 21.79
N ALA A 38 21.27 -3.74 20.47
CA ALA A 38 20.59 -4.63 19.52
C ALA A 38 21.62 -5.50 18.79
N GLN A 39 21.39 -6.82 18.77
CA GLN A 39 22.20 -7.73 17.97
C GLN A 39 21.75 -7.66 16.51
N ALA A 40 22.66 -7.30 15.62
CA ALA A 40 22.37 -7.15 14.20
C ALA A 40 23.49 -7.72 13.34
N ASN A 41 23.12 -8.43 12.29
CA ASN A 41 24.07 -8.80 11.24
C ASN A 41 24.28 -7.59 10.33
N THR A 42 25.50 -7.06 10.31
CA THR A 42 25.89 -5.86 9.53
C THR A 42 27.31 -5.99 9.01
N ILE A 43 27.76 -5.04 8.18
CA ILE A 43 29.16 -4.97 7.75
C ILE A 43 29.90 -3.93 8.63
N PRO A 44 30.91 -4.36 9.42
CA PRO A 44 31.61 -3.47 10.34
C PRO A 44 32.52 -2.50 9.57
N HIS A 45 32.42 -1.22 9.93
CA HIS A 45 33.31 -0.17 9.46
C HIS A 45 34.00 0.49 10.65
N GLU A 46 35.19 1.04 10.44
CA GLU A 46 35.99 1.71 11.47
C GLU A 46 36.10 3.21 11.13
N CYS A 47 35.78 4.12 12.07
CA CYS A 47 36.08 5.56 11.87
C CYS A 47 37.58 5.77 12.05
N PRO A 48 38.28 6.42 11.09
CA PRO A 48 39.71 6.71 11.23
C PRO A 48 40.03 7.75 12.32
N GLY A 49 39.07 8.57 12.73
CA GLY A 49 39.24 9.59 13.77
C GLY A 49 39.01 9.10 15.19
N CYS A 50 37.89 8.40 15.46
CA CYS A 50 37.54 7.92 16.80
C CYS A 50 37.79 6.41 17.00
N HIS A 51 38.25 5.69 15.98
CA HIS A 51 38.54 4.24 15.98
C HIS A 51 37.36 3.34 16.40
N LYS A 52 36.14 3.88 16.49
CA LYS A 52 34.93 3.10 16.79
C LYS A 52 34.57 2.21 15.60
N VAL A 53 34.18 0.97 15.91
CA VAL A 53 33.62 0.03 14.94
C VAL A 53 32.10 0.19 14.91
N ILE A 54 31.57 0.63 13.78
CA ILE A 54 30.17 1.00 13.58
C ILE A 54 29.64 0.49 12.23
N PRO A 55 28.32 0.30 12.07
CA PRO A 55 27.75 -0.20 10.81
C PRO A 55 27.47 0.90 9.77
N TYR A 56 28.03 2.10 9.93
CA TYR A 56 27.75 3.27 9.09
C TYR A 56 28.90 3.59 8.13
N LEU A 57 28.59 4.16 6.96
CA LEU A 57 29.56 4.66 5.97
C LEU A 57 30.22 5.99 6.36
N ARG A 58 29.57 6.76 7.22
CA ARG A 58 30.11 7.97 7.83
C ARG A 58 29.86 7.87 9.31
N CYS A 59 30.88 8.19 10.09
CA CYS A 59 30.75 8.15 11.54
C CYS A 59 29.75 9.21 12.00
N PRO A 60 28.82 8.85 12.88
CA PRO A 60 27.87 9.80 13.40
C PRO A 60 28.48 10.78 14.42
N ASP A 61 29.61 10.44 15.04
CA ASP A 61 30.28 11.32 16.00
C ASP A 61 31.33 12.21 15.32
N CYS A 62 32.20 11.60 14.50
CA CYS A 62 33.36 12.26 13.88
C CYS A 62 33.04 12.85 12.49
N GLY A 63 31.92 12.48 11.85
CA GLY A 63 31.54 12.89 10.49
C GLY A 63 32.39 12.26 9.36
N LEU A 64 33.60 11.77 9.67
CA LEU A 64 34.53 11.18 8.70
C LEU A 64 33.95 9.92 8.06
N LYS A 65 34.33 9.69 6.80
CA LYS A 65 34.03 8.45 6.07
C LYS A 65 34.74 7.28 6.74
N THR A 66 33.99 6.23 7.04
CA THR A 66 34.54 5.04 7.68
C THR A 66 35.14 4.09 6.66
N MET A 67 36.04 3.23 7.12
CA MET A 67 36.73 2.23 6.31
C MET A 67 36.18 0.85 6.63
N LYS A 68 35.84 0.06 5.61
CA LYS A 68 35.41 -1.33 5.81
C LYS A 68 36.58 -2.12 6.40
N ARG A 69 36.33 -2.90 7.46
CA ARG A 69 37.37 -3.70 8.11
C ARG A 69 37.83 -4.83 7.20
N ALA A 70 39.14 -4.94 6.94
CA ALA A 70 39.71 -5.96 6.05
C ALA A 70 39.57 -7.39 6.64
N GLY A 71 39.39 -8.39 5.77
CA GLY A 71 39.43 -9.81 6.14
C GLY A 71 38.12 -10.45 6.62
N ARG A 72 37.01 -9.71 6.69
CA ARG A 72 35.69 -10.25 7.11
C ARG A 72 34.71 -10.22 5.93
N GLY A 73 34.21 -11.41 5.55
CA GLY A 73 33.55 -11.67 4.26
C GLY A 73 32.30 -10.84 3.95
N GLU A 74 31.87 -10.89 2.69
CA GLU A 74 30.71 -10.13 2.17
C GLU A 74 29.36 -10.42 2.85
N ARG A 75 29.28 -11.47 3.69
CA ARG A 75 28.03 -11.92 4.33
C ARG A 75 27.64 -11.16 5.61
N GLY A 76 28.50 -10.23 6.08
CA GLY A 76 28.32 -9.49 7.32
C GLY A 76 28.54 -10.34 8.57
N GLU A 77 28.74 -9.70 9.72
CA GLU A 77 28.91 -10.34 11.03
C GLU A 77 27.87 -9.84 12.02
N THR A 78 27.56 -10.66 13.03
CA THR A 78 26.69 -10.23 14.13
C THR A 78 27.49 -9.33 15.07
N MET A 79 27.06 -8.07 15.18
CA MET A 79 27.62 -7.10 16.12
C MET A 79 26.54 -6.53 17.04
N THR A 80 26.97 -6.12 18.23
CA THR A 80 26.12 -5.39 19.18
C THR A 80 26.13 -3.92 18.80
N ILE A 81 24.98 -3.38 18.38
CA ILE A 81 24.82 -1.95 18.14
C ILE A 81 24.43 -1.27 19.46
N ASN A 82 25.17 -0.24 19.85
CA ASN A 82 24.92 0.53 21.06
C ASN A 82 23.74 1.50 20.87
N THR A 83 22.53 0.98 20.93
CA THR A 83 21.30 1.75 20.71
C THR A 83 21.07 2.86 21.74
N ARG A 84 21.68 2.76 22.94
CA ARG A 84 21.60 3.81 23.96
C ARG A 84 22.40 5.03 23.56
N GLU A 85 23.64 4.83 23.14
CA GLU A 85 24.51 5.92 22.67
C GLU A 85 23.92 6.61 21.42
N ASP A 86 23.41 5.82 20.48
CA ASP A 86 22.71 6.36 19.32
C ASP A 86 21.45 7.15 19.72
N GLY A 87 20.70 6.66 20.71
CA GLY A 87 19.53 7.37 21.26
C GLY A 87 19.90 8.67 21.97
N GLU A 88 20.94 8.66 22.80
CA GLU A 88 21.44 9.86 23.50
C GLU A 88 21.96 10.91 22.50
N ARG A 89 22.59 10.47 21.41
CA ARG A 89 22.95 11.35 20.30
C ARG A 89 21.72 11.95 19.64
N ALA A 90 20.70 11.15 19.36
CA ALA A 90 19.46 11.64 18.77
C ALA A 90 18.74 12.66 19.67
N VAL A 91 18.77 12.46 20.99
CA VAL A 91 18.24 13.45 21.96
C VAL A 91 18.94 14.80 21.82
N ARG A 92 20.28 14.79 21.74
CA ARG A 92 21.07 16.02 21.56
C ARG A 92 20.82 16.69 20.21
N LEU A 93 20.88 15.94 19.11
CA LEU A 93 20.75 16.48 17.75
C LEU A 93 19.34 17.00 17.46
N LEU A 94 18.31 16.29 17.91
CA LEU A 94 16.92 16.63 17.64
C LEU A 94 16.29 17.50 18.76
N SER A 95 17.11 17.98 19.70
CA SER A 95 16.71 18.88 20.80
C SER A 95 15.57 18.34 21.68
N PHE A 96 15.59 17.04 22.00
CA PHE A 96 14.67 16.44 22.98
C PHE A 96 15.19 16.65 24.42
N THR A 97 14.29 16.70 25.40
CA THR A 97 14.66 16.91 26.81
C THR A 97 15.37 15.71 27.43
N SER A 98 14.92 14.49 27.08
CA SER A 98 15.46 13.26 27.66
C SER A 98 15.22 12.04 26.76
N MET A 99 15.90 10.93 27.06
CA MET A 99 15.67 9.64 26.39
C MET A 99 14.22 9.13 26.52
N GLU A 100 13.52 9.51 27.58
CA GLU A 100 12.13 9.12 27.82
C GLU A 100 11.16 9.87 26.90
N SER A 101 11.50 11.12 26.55
CA SER A 101 10.73 11.97 25.63
C SER A 101 10.81 11.53 24.16
N LEU A 102 11.69 10.59 23.82
CA LEU A 102 11.75 10.03 22.47
C LEU A 102 10.42 9.34 22.10
N PRO A 103 9.91 9.51 20.88
CA PRO A 103 8.74 8.79 20.42
C PRO A 103 8.99 7.28 20.33
N ASP A 104 7.90 6.50 20.32
CA ASP A 104 7.97 5.05 20.18
C ASP A 104 8.35 4.64 18.74
N MET A 105 9.66 4.61 18.51
CA MET A 105 10.26 4.23 17.23
C MET A 105 10.24 2.70 17.05
N LYS A 106 9.69 2.25 15.92
CA LYS A 106 9.65 0.84 15.50
C LYS A 106 10.73 0.61 14.45
N GLY A 107 11.64 -0.32 14.74
CA GLY A 107 12.71 -0.71 13.82
C GLY A 107 12.45 -2.02 13.09
N VAL A 108 13.48 -2.54 12.43
CA VAL A 108 13.47 -3.85 11.77
C VAL A 108 14.13 -4.92 12.65
N LYS A 109 13.70 -6.18 12.54
CA LYS A 109 14.37 -7.30 13.23
C LYS A 109 15.76 -7.60 12.66
N GLY A 110 15.96 -7.30 11.39
CA GLY A 110 17.22 -7.51 10.69
C GLY A 110 17.18 -6.81 9.34
N LEU A 111 18.37 -6.46 8.84
CA LEU A 111 18.55 -5.81 7.56
C LEU A 111 18.49 -6.86 6.44
N ILE A 112 17.74 -6.54 5.39
CA ILE A 112 17.50 -7.43 4.23
C ILE A 112 18.35 -7.06 3.02
N SER A 113 19.07 -5.94 3.08
CA SER A 113 19.91 -5.46 1.99
C SER A 113 21.25 -6.20 1.93
N ARG A 114 21.89 -6.17 0.77
CA ARG A 114 23.21 -6.83 0.57
C ARG A 114 24.28 -6.25 1.47
N GLU A 115 24.38 -4.92 1.53
CA GLU A 115 25.39 -4.23 2.34
C GLU A 115 25.05 -4.21 3.83
N LYS A 116 23.80 -4.53 4.21
CA LYS A 116 23.31 -4.53 5.60
C LYS A 116 23.72 -3.26 6.35
N ILE A 117 23.60 -2.11 5.70
CA ILE A 117 23.84 -0.80 6.29
C ILE A 117 22.51 -0.31 6.89
N PRO A 118 22.45 -0.02 8.20
CA PRO A 118 21.28 0.55 8.82
C PRO A 118 21.08 2.00 8.40
N GLU A 119 19.82 2.42 8.36
CA GLU A 119 19.47 3.84 8.28
C GLU A 119 19.89 4.57 9.57
N ARG A 120 20.13 5.88 9.47
CA ARG A 120 20.38 6.73 10.65
C ARG A 120 19.19 6.69 11.61
N LEU A 121 19.46 6.53 12.90
CA LEU A 121 18.42 6.39 13.93
C LEU A 121 17.53 7.63 13.99
N GLU A 122 18.14 8.79 13.82
CA GLU A 122 17.51 10.09 13.93
C GLU A 122 16.38 10.25 12.91
N LYS A 123 16.56 9.77 11.67
CA LYS A 123 15.49 9.73 10.65
C LYS A 123 14.29 8.92 11.15
N GLY A 124 14.54 7.74 11.73
CA GLY A 124 13.50 6.88 12.29
C GLY A 124 12.76 7.52 13.47
N ILE A 125 13.44 8.32 14.30
CA ILE A 125 12.83 9.08 15.40
C ILE A 125 11.96 10.21 14.88
N LEU A 126 12.44 10.98 13.88
CA LEU A 126 11.66 12.04 13.25
C LEU A 126 10.40 11.48 12.55
N ARG A 127 10.52 10.33 11.88
CA ARG A 127 9.35 9.62 11.31
C ARG A 127 8.36 9.20 12.38
N ALA A 128 8.84 8.67 13.51
CA ALA A 128 7.98 8.29 14.62
C ALA A 128 7.29 9.50 15.28
N LYS A 129 7.99 10.64 15.42
CA LYS A 129 7.44 11.92 15.93
C LYS A 129 6.25 12.38 15.09
N ARG A 130 6.30 12.16 13.78
CA ARG A 130 5.27 12.59 12.81
C ARG A 130 4.34 11.46 12.35
N GLU A 131 4.43 10.28 12.95
CA GLU A 131 3.61 9.10 12.64
C GLU A 131 3.63 8.68 11.15
N VAL A 132 4.77 8.88 10.48
CA VAL A 132 4.98 8.45 9.09
C VAL A 132 5.80 7.16 9.06
N TYR A 133 5.53 6.33 8.06
CA TYR A 133 6.09 4.98 7.95
C TYR A 133 6.98 4.84 6.73
N VAL A 134 8.12 4.19 6.93
CA VAL A 134 9.12 3.99 5.88
C VAL A 134 8.84 2.69 5.13
N PHE A 135 9.10 2.69 3.82
CA PHE A 135 9.13 1.49 3.00
C PHE A 135 10.56 0.93 2.89
N ARG A 136 10.72 -0.19 2.17
CA ARG A 136 11.98 -0.97 2.15
C ARG A 136 13.18 -0.23 1.56
N ASP A 137 12.92 0.81 0.79
CA ASP A 137 13.91 1.60 0.07
C ASP A 137 14.24 2.94 0.76
N GLY A 138 13.63 3.21 1.92
CA GLY A 138 13.79 4.44 2.68
C GLY A 138 12.74 5.51 2.39
N THR A 139 11.92 5.35 1.35
CA THR A 139 10.89 6.32 0.95
C THR A 139 9.60 6.16 1.76
N ILE A 140 8.80 7.22 1.85
CA ILE A 140 7.46 7.21 2.43
C ILE A 140 6.44 7.27 1.29
N ARG A 141 5.44 6.38 1.32
CA ARG A 141 4.49 6.23 0.21
C ARG A 141 3.05 6.20 0.65
N TYR A 142 2.19 6.66 -0.23
CA TYR A 142 0.75 6.59 -0.09
C TYR A 142 0.14 5.91 -1.32
N ASP A 143 -0.50 4.74 -1.13
CA ASP A 143 -1.09 3.97 -2.21
C ASP A 143 -2.52 4.47 -2.48
N MET A 144 -2.85 4.72 -3.75
CA MET A 144 -4.18 5.14 -4.21
C MET A 144 -4.60 4.34 -5.45
N THR A 145 -5.89 4.06 -5.59
CA THR A 145 -6.45 3.57 -6.87
C THR A 145 -6.27 4.64 -7.95
N ASP A 146 -5.83 4.26 -9.13
CA ASP A 146 -5.67 5.17 -10.26
C ASP A 146 -7.02 5.48 -10.92
N ILE A 147 -7.27 6.77 -11.19
CA ILE A 147 -8.48 7.23 -11.86
C ILE A 147 -8.06 8.23 -12.93
N THR A 148 -8.56 8.06 -14.15
CA THR A 148 -8.26 8.97 -15.25
C THR A 148 -9.07 10.25 -15.14
N LEU A 149 -8.43 11.38 -15.41
CA LEU A 149 -9.05 12.69 -15.47
C LEU A 149 -8.36 13.49 -16.57
N THR A 150 -9.13 14.09 -17.48
CA THR A 150 -8.59 14.99 -18.51
C THR A 150 -9.02 16.44 -18.30
N HIS A 151 -10.13 16.65 -17.60
CA HIS A 151 -10.69 17.97 -17.35
C HIS A 151 -11.19 18.08 -15.91
N PHE A 152 -11.19 19.28 -15.35
CA PHE A 152 -11.67 19.53 -14.00
C PHE A 152 -12.18 20.96 -13.86
N ARG A 153 -13.03 21.19 -12.86
CA ARG A 153 -13.37 22.54 -12.39
C ARG A 153 -12.58 22.89 -11.14
N PRO A 154 -12.11 24.13 -10.97
CA PRO A 154 -11.41 24.57 -9.75
C PRO A 154 -12.15 24.20 -8.45
N ARG A 155 -13.48 24.33 -8.43
CA ARG A 155 -14.33 23.99 -7.27
C ARG A 155 -14.21 22.53 -6.85
N GLU A 156 -14.06 21.62 -7.81
CA GLU A 156 -14.06 20.16 -7.59
C GLU A 156 -12.78 19.72 -6.86
N ILE A 157 -11.67 20.39 -7.15
CA ILE A 157 -10.36 20.06 -6.59
C ILE A 157 -10.00 20.94 -5.39
N GLY A 158 -10.89 21.86 -5.01
CA GLY A 158 -10.74 22.75 -3.87
C GLY A 158 -9.55 23.70 -3.99
N THR A 159 -9.26 24.19 -5.20
CA THR A 159 -8.12 25.09 -5.48
C THR A 159 -8.62 26.41 -6.02
N THR A 160 -8.06 27.52 -5.53
CA THR A 160 -8.48 28.86 -5.96
C THR A 160 -8.04 29.17 -7.39
N VAL A 161 -8.83 29.98 -8.09
CA VAL A 161 -8.53 30.44 -9.45
C VAL A 161 -7.16 31.12 -9.52
N GLU A 162 -6.85 32.00 -8.56
CA GLU A 162 -5.54 32.68 -8.48
C GLU A 162 -4.36 31.69 -8.40
N LYS A 163 -4.52 30.63 -7.60
CA LYS A 163 -3.48 29.60 -7.46
C LYS A 163 -3.33 28.81 -8.77
N LEU A 164 -4.42 28.45 -9.45
CA LEU A 164 -4.37 27.77 -10.75
C LEU A 164 -3.73 28.64 -11.83
N ARG A 165 -4.03 29.94 -11.88
CA ARG A 165 -3.35 30.91 -12.76
C ARG A 165 -1.84 30.90 -12.50
N SER A 166 -1.41 30.92 -11.24
CA SER A 166 0.03 30.84 -10.88
C SER A 166 0.71 29.52 -11.31
N LEU A 167 -0.07 28.45 -11.48
CA LEU A 167 0.42 27.15 -11.95
C LEU A 167 0.47 27.03 -13.48
N GLY A 168 0.00 28.05 -14.21
CA GLY A 168 -0.04 28.12 -15.67
C GLY A 168 -1.36 27.68 -16.30
N TYR A 169 -2.47 27.73 -15.55
CA TYR A 169 -3.83 27.57 -16.08
C TYR A 169 -4.45 28.94 -16.34
N GLU A 170 -4.35 29.42 -17.57
CA GLU A 170 -4.79 30.77 -17.95
C GLU A 170 -6.16 30.77 -18.63
N LYS A 171 -6.44 29.72 -19.42
CA LYS A 171 -7.63 29.62 -20.26
C LYS A 171 -8.39 28.33 -19.98
N ASP A 172 -9.70 28.40 -20.17
CA ASP A 172 -10.59 27.25 -20.12
C ASP A 172 -10.58 26.45 -21.42
N ILE A 173 -11.37 25.37 -21.45
CA ILE A 173 -11.50 24.47 -22.61
C ILE A 173 -12.02 25.18 -23.87
N ASN A 174 -12.72 26.31 -23.75
CA ASN A 174 -13.25 27.08 -24.87
C ASN A 174 -12.28 28.19 -25.33
N GLY A 175 -11.22 28.42 -24.56
CA GLY A 175 -10.22 29.45 -24.82
C GLY A 175 -10.50 30.78 -24.13
N ASP A 176 -11.53 30.84 -23.28
CA ASP A 176 -11.88 32.01 -22.48
C ASP A 176 -10.94 32.11 -21.27
N GLU A 177 -10.69 33.33 -20.77
CA GLU A 177 -9.83 33.52 -19.59
C GLU A 177 -10.45 32.89 -18.34
N LEU A 178 -9.62 32.27 -17.49
CA LEU A 178 -10.07 31.61 -16.27
C LEU A 178 -10.41 32.66 -15.21
N GLU A 179 -11.68 33.02 -15.05
CA GLU A 179 -12.18 34.01 -14.09
C GLU A 179 -12.92 33.38 -12.91
N ASN A 180 -13.64 32.28 -13.15
CA ASN A 180 -14.55 31.67 -12.18
C ASN A 180 -14.19 30.19 -11.90
N ASP A 181 -14.68 29.66 -10.78
CA ASP A 181 -14.39 28.29 -10.31
C ASP A 181 -15.28 27.20 -10.92
N ASP A 182 -16.29 27.58 -11.71
CA ASP A 182 -17.17 26.71 -12.49
C ASP A 182 -16.67 26.44 -13.92
N GLN A 183 -15.63 27.16 -14.37
CA GLN A 183 -15.03 26.94 -15.69
C GLN A 183 -14.29 25.60 -15.75
N VAL A 184 -14.41 24.92 -16.89
CA VAL A 184 -13.77 23.62 -17.12
C VAL A 184 -12.40 23.83 -17.72
N LEU A 185 -11.37 23.36 -17.01
CA LEU A 185 -9.97 23.43 -17.41
C LEU A 185 -9.51 22.08 -17.95
N GLU A 186 -8.65 22.10 -18.97
CA GLU A 186 -7.93 20.91 -19.45
C GLU A 186 -6.73 20.63 -18.53
N LEU A 187 -6.66 19.42 -17.97
CA LEU A 187 -5.62 18.99 -17.06
C LEU A 187 -4.29 18.81 -17.80
N LYS A 188 -3.24 19.53 -17.35
CA LYS A 188 -1.89 19.31 -17.88
C LYS A 188 -1.40 17.91 -17.56
N VAL A 189 -0.67 17.31 -18.51
CA VAL A 189 -0.36 15.87 -18.54
C VAL A 189 0.34 15.30 -17.30
N GLN A 190 1.12 16.09 -16.55
CA GLN A 190 1.82 15.65 -15.33
C GLN A 190 1.22 16.23 -14.04
N ASP A 191 0.09 16.93 -14.13
CA ASP A 191 -0.62 17.43 -12.97
C ASP A 191 -1.57 16.35 -12.44
N ILE A 192 -1.66 16.26 -11.11
CA ILE A 192 -2.47 15.25 -10.42
C ILE A 192 -3.33 15.88 -9.32
N VAL A 193 -4.48 15.27 -9.08
CA VAL A 193 -5.39 15.59 -7.99
C VAL A 193 -5.43 14.38 -7.05
N VAL A 194 -5.04 14.58 -5.80
CA VAL A 194 -4.84 13.49 -4.84
C VAL A 194 -5.98 13.44 -3.82
N ASN A 195 -6.23 12.27 -3.24
CA ASN A 195 -7.25 12.15 -2.20
C ASN A 195 -6.94 13.05 -0.99
N ARG A 196 -7.97 13.62 -0.35
CA ARG A 196 -7.83 14.46 0.86
C ARG A 196 -7.05 13.78 1.99
N LYS A 197 -7.28 12.48 2.26
CA LYS A 197 -6.55 11.71 3.28
C LYS A 197 -5.07 11.55 2.91
N ALA A 198 -4.76 11.44 1.61
CA ALA A 198 -3.39 11.44 1.12
C ALA A 198 -2.72 12.79 1.39
N GLY A 199 -3.41 13.90 1.12
CA GLY A 199 -2.95 15.26 1.44
C GLY A 199 -2.59 15.41 2.92
N ASP A 200 -3.49 15.00 3.83
CA ASP A 200 -3.25 15.08 5.27
C ASP A 200 -2.01 14.26 5.70
N TYR A 201 -1.78 13.11 5.08
CA TYR A 201 -0.59 12.29 5.33
C TYR A 201 0.67 12.92 4.73
N LEU A 202 0.60 13.47 3.52
CA LEU A 202 1.72 14.13 2.85
C LEU A 202 2.17 15.41 3.59
N VAL A 203 1.28 16.12 4.29
CA VAL A 203 1.67 17.22 5.19
C VAL A 203 2.57 16.72 6.32
N LYS A 204 2.25 15.55 6.90
CA LYS A 204 3.12 14.92 7.91
C LYS A 204 4.48 14.54 7.32
N VAL A 205 4.52 14.09 6.06
CA VAL A 205 5.76 13.79 5.32
C VAL A 205 6.56 15.06 5.04
N ALA A 206 5.91 16.14 4.60
CA ALA A 206 6.54 17.44 4.35
C ALA A 206 7.22 17.97 5.61
N GLY A 207 6.52 17.94 6.74
CA GLY A 207 7.11 18.32 8.02
C GLY A 207 8.25 17.40 8.47
N PHE A 208 8.22 16.11 8.12
CA PHE A 208 9.33 15.19 8.38
C PHE A 208 10.57 15.60 7.58
N VAL A 209 10.41 15.90 6.29
CA VAL A 209 11.50 16.38 5.44
C VAL A 209 12.06 17.71 5.94
N ASP A 210 11.21 18.62 6.38
CA ASP A 210 11.65 19.91 6.94
C ASP A 210 12.46 19.75 8.22
N ASP A 211 12.01 18.91 9.16
CA ASP A 211 12.79 18.58 10.36
C ASP A 211 14.09 17.87 9.99
N GLU A 212 14.08 17.03 8.96
CA GLU A 212 15.27 16.34 8.48
C GLU A 212 16.33 17.32 7.95
N LEU A 213 15.91 18.27 7.10
CA LEU A 213 16.75 19.32 6.56
C LEU A 213 17.34 20.20 7.67
N GLU A 214 16.51 20.66 8.60
CA GLU A 214 16.94 21.53 9.69
C GLU A 214 17.87 20.82 10.69
N TYR A 215 17.43 19.69 11.27
CA TYR A 215 18.15 19.07 12.38
C TYR A 215 19.32 18.17 11.94
N LEU A 216 19.23 17.51 10.77
CA LEU A 216 20.27 16.56 10.33
C LEU A 216 21.22 17.13 9.29
N TYR A 217 20.73 18.02 8.43
CA TYR A 217 21.51 18.59 7.35
C TYR A 217 21.92 20.04 7.59
N GLY A 218 21.33 20.74 8.57
CA GLY A 218 21.61 22.14 8.86
C GLY A 218 21.12 23.09 7.77
N GLU A 219 20.16 22.65 6.95
CA GLU A 219 19.59 23.38 5.83
C GLU A 219 18.25 24.03 6.21
N LYS A 220 17.83 25.02 5.43
CA LYS A 220 16.53 25.65 5.64
C LYS A 220 15.39 24.67 5.31
N ARG A 221 14.28 24.80 6.04
CA ARG A 221 13.03 24.09 5.76
C ARG A 221 12.56 24.38 4.32
N TYR A 222 12.09 23.35 3.63
CA TYR A 222 11.74 23.41 2.21
C TYR A 222 10.25 23.62 1.99
N TYR A 223 9.39 22.80 2.60
CA TYR A 223 7.95 22.83 2.35
C TYR A 223 7.23 23.88 3.21
N ASN A 224 7.53 23.93 4.52
CA ASN A 224 6.82 24.74 5.51
C ASN A 224 5.28 24.53 5.50
N ALA A 225 4.84 23.32 5.12
CA ALA A 225 3.43 23.00 4.97
C ALA A 225 2.75 22.75 6.33
N LEU A 226 1.66 23.49 6.59
CA LEU A 226 0.81 23.32 7.78
C LEU A 226 -0.53 22.67 7.41
N LYS A 227 -1.01 22.95 6.20
CA LYS A 227 -2.24 22.38 5.65
C LYS A 227 -1.96 21.75 4.29
N LYS A 228 -2.89 20.92 3.81
CA LYS A 228 -2.73 20.22 2.53
C LYS A 228 -2.70 21.20 1.35
N GLU A 229 -3.38 22.33 1.45
CA GLU A 229 -3.41 23.38 0.44
C GLU A 229 -2.01 23.98 0.17
N ASP A 230 -1.11 23.93 1.16
CA ASP A 230 0.28 24.38 1.02
C ASP A 230 1.10 23.46 0.09
N LEU A 231 0.63 22.22 -0.12
CA LEU A 231 1.25 21.27 -1.05
C LEU A 231 0.88 21.51 -2.51
N ILE A 232 -0.04 22.44 -2.80
CA ILE A 232 -0.46 22.76 -4.17
C ILE A 232 0.70 23.46 -4.90
N GLY A 233 1.14 22.83 -5.99
CA GLY A 233 2.31 23.20 -6.78
C GLY A 233 3.57 22.41 -6.42
N CYS A 234 3.55 21.63 -5.33
CA CYS A 234 4.68 20.77 -4.97
C CYS A 234 4.82 19.60 -5.94
N LEU A 235 6.08 19.22 -6.18
CA LEU A 235 6.41 18.06 -7.00
C LEU A 235 6.38 16.77 -6.18
N ALA A 236 5.87 15.72 -6.80
CA ALA A 236 5.79 14.37 -6.28
C ALA A 236 6.29 13.37 -7.32
N ILE A 237 6.51 12.14 -6.87
CA ILE A 237 6.86 11.00 -7.72
C ILE A 237 5.69 10.02 -7.65
N GLY A 238 5.08 9.76 -8.80
CA GLY A 238 4.18 8.64 -9.00
C GLY A 238 4.97 7.37 -9.31
N LEU A 239 4.68 6.27 -8.62
CA LEU A 239 5.33 4.98 -8.84
C LEU A 239 4.32 3.85 -8.78
N ALA A 240 4.24 3.08 -9.87
CA ALA A 240 3.42 1.88 -9.92
C ALA A 240 4.11 0.70 -9.22
N PRO A 241 3.36 -0.21 -8.56
CA PRO A 241 3.91 -1.46 -8.04
C PRO A 241 4.60 -2.26 -9.15
N HIS A 242 5.57 -3.11 -8.80
CA HIS A 242 6.29 -3.92 -9.79
C HIS A 242 7.07 -3.15 -10.87
N THR A 243 7.12 -1.82 -10.83
CA THR A 243 7.93 -0.99 -11.72
C THR A 243 9.10 -0.36 -10.99
N SER A 244 10.02 0.27 -11.74
CA SER A 244 11.18 0.93 -11.16
C SER A 244 11.47 2.31 -11.74
N ALA A 245 10.59 2.79 -12.61
CA ALA A 245 10.63 4.13 -13.17
C ALA A 245 9.51 4.94 -12.51
N GLY A 246 9.90 5.90 -11.67
CA GLY A 246 8.96 6.89 -11.16
C GLY A 246 8.67 7.94 -12.24
N VAL A 247 7.48 8.54 -12.18
CA VAL A 247 7.09 9.66 -13.05
C VAL A 247 6.93 10.89 -12.19
N LEU A 248 7.60 11.98 -12.56
CA LEU A 248 7.46 13.27 -11.91
C LEU A 248 6.05 13.81 -12.15
N CYS A 249 5.41 14.29 -11.10
CA CYS A 249 4.09 14.91 -11.17
C CYS A 249 4.01 16.11 -10.23
N ARG A 250 2.98 16.94 -10.43
CA ARG A 250 2.72 18.13 -9.61
C ARG A 250 1.32 18.05 -9.03
N ILE A 251 1.21 18.27 -7.72
CA ILE A 251 -0.09 18.25 -7.02
C ILE A 251 -0.80 19.57 -7.29
N ILE A 252 -2.00 19.54 -7.85
CA ILE A 252 -2.77 20.75 -8.16
C ILE A 252 -4.04 20.93 -7.33
N GLY A 253 -4.46 19.89 -6.60
CA GLY A 253 -5.65 19.96 -5.74
C GLY A 253 -6.00 18.63 -5.09
N PHE A 254 -7.16 18.58 -4.42
CA PHE A 254 -7.60 17.44 -3.62
C PHE A 254 -9.04 17.01 -3.88
N THR A 255 -9.28 15.70 -3.99
CA THR A 255 -10.61 15.09 -4.19
C THR A 255 -11.08 14.31 -2.95
N SER A 256 -12.40 14.18 -2.77
CA SER A 256 -12.99 13.26 -1.77
C SER A 256 -12.82 11.79 -2.18
N SER A 257 -12.77 11.50 -3.48
CA SER A 257 -12.64 10.16 -4.05
C SER A 257 -11.38 9.46 -3.56
N LEU A 258 -11.47 8.18 -3.20
CA LEU A 258 -10.35 7.38 -2.68
C LEU A 258 -9.42 6.89 -3.81
N GLY A 259 -8.95 7.82 -4.64
CA GLY A 259 -8.05 7.54 -5.75
C GLY A 259 -7.15 8.73 -6.09
N CYS A 260 -6.20 8.50 -6.99
CA CYS A 260 -5.34 9.52 -7.59
C CYS A 260 -5.88 9.82 -8.99
N LEU A 261 -6.45 11.01 -9.15
CA LEU A 261 -6.93 11.53 -10.42
C LEU A 261 -5.73 12.09 -11.20
N GLY A 262 -5.59 11.71 -12.46
CA GLY A 262 -4.51 12.19 -13.30
C GLY A 262 -4.74 11.90 -14.77
N HIS A 263 -3.96 12.56 -15.62
CA HIS A 263 -4.06 12.39 -17.07
C HIS A 263 -3.82 10.92 -17.46
N PRO A 264 -4.52 10.35 -18.46
CA PRO A 264 -4.29 8.98 -18.94
C PRO A 264 -2.81 8.68 -19.24
N PHE A 265 -2.07 9.63 -19.81
CA PHE A 265 -0.63 9.48 -20.04
C PHE A 265 0.19 9.36 -18.77
N TYR A 266 -0.18 10.06 -17.70
CA TYR A 266 0.49 9.91 -16.41
C TYR A 266 0.32 8.49 -15.85
N HIS A 267 -0.87 7.91 -15.96
CA HIS A 267 -1.11 6.53 -15.54
C HIS A 267 -0.40 5.51 -16.45
N ALA A 268 -0.55 5.66 -17.77
CA ALA A 268 0.10 4.79 -18.74
C ALA A 268 1.64 4.83 -18.69
N ALA A 269 2.24 6.00 -18.42
CA ALA A 269 3.69 6.14 -18.30
C ALA A 269 4.29 5.34 -17.13
N LYS A 270 3.48 5.07 -16.11
CA LYS A 270 3.85 4.19 -14.98
C LYS A 270 3.64 2.72 -15.31
N ARG A 271 3.37 2.37 -16.59
CA ARG A 271 3.07 1.02 -17.09
C ARG A 271 1.88 0.38 -16.37
N ARG A 272 0.82 1.18 -16.22
CA ARG A 272 -0.42 0.80 -15.57
C ARG A 272 -1.61 1.01 -16.49
N ASN A 273 -2.57 0.12 -16.32
CA ASN A 273 -3.88 0.22 -16.93
C ASN A 273 -4.81 0.73 -15.84
N CYS A 274 -5.72 1.64 -16.18
CA CYS A 274 -6.70 2.15 -15.22
C CYS A 274 -7.90 1.19 -15.09
N ASP A 275 -7.64 -0.09 -14.83
CA ASP A 275 -8.65 -1.15 -14.66
C ASP A 275 -8.88 -1.52 -13.18
N GLY A 276 -8.51 -0.61 -12.26
CA GLY A 276 -8.56 -0.81 -10.81
C GLY A 276 -7.23 -1.18 -10.20
N ASP A 277 -6.13 -0.76 -10.84
CA ASP A 277 -4.79 -0.85 -10.29
C ASP A 277 -4.56 0.21 -9.19
N GLU A 278 -3.37 0.18 -8.59
CA GLU A 278 -3.01 1.09 -7.51
C GLU A 278 -1.63 1.66 -7.79
N ASP A 279 -1.46 2.95 -7.52
CA ASP A 279 -0.21 3.68 -7.64
C ASP A 279 0.19 4.30 -6.31
N ALA A 280 1.50 4.37 -6.08
CA ALA A 280 2.06 5.08 -4.94
C ALA A 280 2.43 6.52 -5.33
N VAL A 281 2.12 7.47 -4.45
CA VAL A 281 2.61 8.84 -4.51
C VAL A 281 3.56 9.09 -3.33
N MET A 282 4.69 9.73 -3.60
CA MET A 282 5.67 10.19 -2.61
C MET A 282 6.14 11.60 -2.95
N LEU A 283 6.46 12.42 -1.94
CA LEU A 283 7.00 13.77 -2.19
C LEU A 283 8.40 13.68 -2.82
N LEU A 284 8.71 14.59 -3.75
CA LEU A 284 9.98 14.56 -4.49
C LEU A 284 11.19 14.63 -3.55
N MET A 285 11.20 15.58 -2.62
CA MET A 285 12.34 15.72 -1.69
C MET A 285 12.52 14.52 -0.76
N ASP A 286 11.44 13.85 -0.35
CA ASP A 286 11.56 12.59 0.41
C ASP A 286 12.22 11.51 -0.44
N GLY A 287 11.78 11.37 -1.70
CA GLY A 287 12.40 10.48 -2.67
C GLY A 287 13.89 10.76 -2.88
N LEU A 288 14.32 12.03 -2.90
CA LEU A 288 15.72 12.39 -3.11
C LEU A 288 16.61 12.19 -1.86
N LEU A 289 16.12 12.55 -0.68
CA LEU A 289 16.92 12.50 0.56
C LEU A 289 16.98 11.10 1.19
N ASN A 290 15.91 10.32 1.05
CA ASN A 290 15.72 9.11 1.83
C ASN A 290 15.87 7.82 1.03
N PHE A 291 15.75 7.88 -0.30
CA PHE A 291 16.00 6.71 -1.14
C PHE A 291 17.48 6.31 -1.14
N SER A 292 17.74 5.01 -1.02
CA SER A 292 19.06 4.46 -1.32
C SER A 292 18.99 3.04 -1.88
N ARG A 293 19.71 2.80 -2.98
CA ARG A 293 19.89 1.45 -3.54
C ARG A 293 20.50 0.48 -2.52
N LYS A 294 21.23 0.98 -1.52
CA LYS A 294 21.85 0.18 -0.46
C LYS A 294 20.85 -0.38 0.56
N PHE A 295 19.61 0.11 0.58
CA PHE A 295 18.53 -0.44 1.39
C PHE A 295 17.76 -1.55 0.68
N LEU A 296 17.88 -1.63 -0.65
CA LEU A 296 17.14 -2.60 -1.43
C LEU A 296 17.57 -4.04 -1.13
N PRO A 297 16.63 -5.00 -1.13
CA PRO A 297 16.93 -6.42 -1.03
C PRO A 297 17.78 -6.91 -2.21
N GLU A 298 18.58 -7.94 -1.98
CA GLU A 298 19.44 -8.55 -3.00
C GLU A 298 18.65 -9.30 -4.10
N LYS A 299 17.47 -9.84 -3.76
CA LYS A 299 16.63 -10.59 -4.71
C LYS A 299 15.97 -9.62 -5.70
N ARG A 300 15.96 -9.96 -7.00
CA ARG A 300 15.32 -9.17 -8.08
C ARG A 300 13.90 -8.69 -7.73
N GLY A 301 13.09 -9.57 -7.13
CA GLY A 301 11.72 -9.24 -6.70
C GLY A 301 11.61 -8.15 -5.62
N GLY A 302 12.70 -7.84 -4.93
CA GLY A 302 12.77 -6.75 -3.95
C GLY A 302 13.30 -5.43 -4.50
N GLN A 303 13.91 -5.44 -5.69
CA GLN A 303 14.37 -4.21 -6.37
C GLN A 303 13.28 -3.58 -7.25
N MET A 304 12.33 -4.40 -7.72
CA MET A 304 11.09 -3.92 -8.28
C MET A 304 10.30 -3.18 -7.20
N ASP A 305 9.49 -2.19 -7.59
CA ASP A 305 8.73 -1.31 -6.68
C ASP A 305 9.61 -0.31 -5.92
N ALA A 306 10.67 0.22 -6.56
CA ALA A 306 11.54 1.28 -6.05
C ALA A 306 11.89 2.28 -7.17
N PRO A 307 11.91 3.60 -6.91
CA PRO A 307 12.15 4.61 -7.95
C PRO A 307 13.64 4.66 -8.33
N LEU A 308 14.10 3.68 -9.13
CA LEU A 308 15.50 3.57 -9.57
C LEU A 308 15.88 4.63 -10.60
N VAL A 309 14.88 5.07 -11.38
CA VAL A 309 14.95 6.10 -12.42
C VAL A 309 13.71 7.00 -12.26
N LEU A 310 13.85 8.28 -12.57
CA LEU A 310 12.76 9.26 -12.56
C LEU A 310 12.59 9.84 -13.96
N SER A 311 11.40 9.67 -14.55
CA SER A 311 11.02 10.35 -15.78
C SER A 311 10.54 11.76 -15.44
N MET A 312 11.22 12.76 -15.98
CA MET A 312 10.93 14.18 -15.70
C MET A 312 9.86 14.75 -16.64
N ARG A 313 9.78 14.22 -17.87
CA ARG A 313 8.87 14.68 -18.91
C ARG A 313 8.16 13.48 -19.52
N LEU A 314 6.85 13.60 -19.69
CA LEU A 314 6.07 12.59 -20.39
C LEU A 314 6.12 12.81 -21.91
N ASP A 315 6.46 11.75 -22.63
CA ASP A 315 6.30 11.67 -24.09
C ASP A 315 5.16 10.67 -24.39
N PRO A 316 4.01 11.14 -24.91
CA PRO A 316 2.90 10.27 -25.30
C PRO A 316 3.27 9.20 -26.34
N MET A 317 4.38 9.35 -27.07
CA MET A 317 4.85 8.30 -27.98
C MET A 317 5.44 7.09 -27.26
N GLU A 318 5.99 7.29 -26.05
CA GLU A 318 6.66 6.24 -25.26
C GLU A 318 5.74 5.54 -24.24
N VAL A 319 4.56 6.11 -23.98
CA VAL A 319 3.59 5.51 -23.05
C VAL A 319 2.89 4.29 -23.64
N ASP A 320 2.18 3.55 -22.79
CA ASP A 320 1.44 2.38 -23.22
C ASP A 320 0.40 2.69 -24.31
N LYS A 321 0.24 1.74 -25.24
CA LYS A 321 -0.65 1.85 -26.41
C LYS A 321 -2.12 1.97 -26.03
N GLU A 322 -2.52 1.52 -24.84
CA GLU A 322 -3.89 1.67 -24.38
C GLU A 322 -4.31 3.15 -24.30
N ALA A 323 -3.41 4.02 -23.84
CA ALA A 323 -3.67 5.46 -23.79
C ALA A 323 -3.76 6.10 -25.19
N HIS A 324 -3.24 5.45 -26.23
CA HIS A 324 -3.35 5.93 -27.61
C HIS A 324 -4.77 5.75 -28.18
N ASN A 325 -5.59 4.89 -27.55
CA ASN A 325 -6.95 4.61 -27.99
C ASN A 325 -8.01 5.52 -27.32
N VAL A 326 -7.59 6.52 -26.54
CA VAL A 326 -8.52 7.48 -25.94
C VAL A 326 -9.09 8.39 -27.02
N ASP A 327 -10.43 8.45 -27.09
CA ASP A 327 -11.16 9.38 -27.94
C ASP A 327 -11.10 10.79 -27.35
N VAL A 328 -10.78 11.79 -28.18
CA VAL A 328 -10.60 13.19 -27.74
C VAL A 328 -11.56 14.16 -28.41
N SER A 329 -12.53 13.66 -29.17
CA SER A 329 -13.61 14.47 -29.78
C SER A 329 -14.67 14.88 -28.75
N SER A 330 -15.25 16.08 -28.91
CA SER A 330 -16.37 16.57 -28.11
C SER A 330 -17.69 15.86 -28.41
N ARG A 331 -17.83 15.25 -29.59
CA ARG A 331 -19.03 14.53 -29.99
C ARG A 331 -18.69 13.41 -30.95
N TYR A 332 -19.33 12.25 -30.76
CA TYR A 332 -19.22 11.18 -31.73
C TYR A 332 -20.02 11.49 -33.00
N PRO A 333 -19.47 11.16 -34.17
CA PRO A 333 -20.10 11.51 -35.43
C PRO A 333 -21.29 10.59 -35.75
N LEU A 334 -22.22 11.06 -36.58
CA LEU A 334 -23.47 10.34 -36.88
C LEU A 334 -23.24 9.02 -37.62
N ASP A 335 -22.24 8.98 -38.50
CA ASP A 335 -21.82 7.79 -39.22
C ASP A 335 -21.38 6.66 -38.29
N PHE A 336 -20.70 6.98 -37.17
CA PHE A 336 -20.33 6.01 -36.14
C PHE A 336 -21.58 5.32 -35.57
N PHE A 337 -22.60 6.08 -35.15
CA PHE A 337 -23.85 5.50 -34.65
C PHE A 337 -24.58 4.64 -35.69
N ARG A 338 -24.50 4.98 -36.98
CA ARG A 338 -25.08 4.15 -38.05
C ARG A 338 -24.27 2.87 -38.29
N ALA A 339 -22.96 2.91 -38.06
CA ALA A 339 -22.07 1.77 -38.24
C ALA A 339 -22.22 0.74 -37.12
N THR A 340 -22.49 1.17 -35.87
CA THR A 340 -22.74 0.27 -34.74
C THR A 340 -24.00 -0.57 -34.95
N VAL A 341 -25.06 0.01 -35.52
CA VAL A 341 -26.30 -0.72 -35.90
C VAL A 341 -26.02 -1.84 -36.90
N LYS A 342 -25.02 -1.65 -37.78
CA LYS A 342 -24.61 -2.66 -38.76
C LYS A 342 -23.64 -3.71 -38.19
N GLY A 343 -23.20 -3.57 -36.94
CA GLY A 343 -22.19 -4.45 -36.34
C GLY A 343 -20.80 -4.31 -37.00
N THR A 344 -20.49 -3.13 -37.54
CA THR A 344 -19.20 -2.89 -38.20
C THR A 344 -18.06 -2.99 -37.19
N ARG A 345 -17.03 -3.79 -37.48
CA ARG A 345 -15.85 -3.88 -36.62
C ARG A 345 -15.03 -2.58 -36.70
N VAL A 346 -14.43 -2.20 -35.56
CA VAL A 346 -13.51 -1.06 -35.49
C VAL A 346 -12.27 -1.36 -36.34
N ASN A 347 -11.86 -0.39 -37.16
CA ASN A 347 -10.68 -0.45 -38.02
C ASN A 347 -9.95 0.91 -37.99
N ASP A 348 -8.82 1.03 -38.69
CA ASP A 348 -8.03 2.27 -38.70
C ASP A 348 -8.81 3.49 -39.23
N TYR A 349 -9.78 3.30 -40.13
CA TYR A 349 -10.67 4.38 -40.57
C TYR A 349 -11.45 4.98 -39.39
N TRP A 350 -12.04 4.13 -38.54
CA TRP A 350 -12.78 4.60 -37.37
C TRP A 350 -11.87 5.27 -36.34
N MET A 351 -10.65 4.76 -36.14
CA MET A 351 -9.67 5.41 -35.27
C MET A 351 -9.32 6.84 -35.71
N TYR A 352 -9.24 7.07 -37.03
CA TYR A 352 -9.03 8.40 -37.60
C TYR A 352 -10.29 9.27 -37.50
N ARG A 353 -11.45 8.69 -37.86
CA ARG A 353 -12.74 9.40 -37.89
C ARG A 353 -13.21 9.89 -36.51
N MET A 354 -12.84 9.18 -35.45
CA MET A 354 -13.19 9.50 -34.06
C MET A 354 -12.23 10.46 -33.36
N ASP A 355 -11.10 10.83 -34.00
CA ASP A 355 -10.03 11.64 -33.40
C ASP A 355 -9.52 11.01 -32.10
N THR A 356 -8.65 10.02 -32.25
CA THR A 356 -8.00 9.32 -31.13
C THR A 356 -6.63 9.94 -30.85
N VAL A 357 -6.12 9.80 -29.63
CA VAL A 357 -4.76 10.23 -29.26
C VAL A 357 -3.71 9.74 -30.27
N LYS A 358 -3.83 8.48 -30.74
CA LYS A 358 -2.92 7.88 -31.74
C LYS A 358 -2.75 8.77 -32.99
N THR A 359 -3.80 9.47 -33.41
CA THR A 359 -3.79 10.33 -34.60
C THR A 359 -3.10 11.67 -34.39
N ARG A 360 -2.94 12.08 -33.12
CA ARG A 360 -2.30 13.35 -32.72
C ARG A 360 -0.83 13.18 -32.34
N LEU A 361 -0.34 11.94 -32.18
CA LEU A 361 1.05 11.65 -31.82
C LEU A 361 2.04 12.30 -32.80
N GLY A 362 3.12 12.88 -32.27
CA GLY A 362 4.13 13.58 -33.06
C GLY A 362 3.75 15.02 -33.45
N THR A 363 2.56 15.48 -33.06
CA THR A 363 2.14 16.89 -33.21
C THR A 363 2.07 17.58 -31.85
N PRO A 364 2.09 18.93 -31.78
CA PRO A 364 1.90 19.66 -30.52
C PRO A 364 0.57 19.33 -29.81
N LEU A 365 -0.47 18.95 -30.57
CA LEU A 365 -1.79 18.57 -30.06
C LEU A 365 -1.80 17.23 -29.30
N GLN A 366 -0.67 16.54 -29.20
CA GLN A 366 -0.57 15.34 -28.37
C GLN A 366 -0.68 15.65 -26.87
N TYR A 367 -0.48 16.90 -26.44
CA TYR A 367 -0.50 17.30 -25.03
C TYR A 367 -1.75 18.09 -24.62
N GLU A 368 -2.46 18.69 -25.57
CA GLU A 368 -3.51 19.68 -25.34
C GLU A 368 -4.62 19.59 -26.40
N GLY A 369 -5.76 20.23 -26.14
CA GLY A 369 -6.91 20.27 -27.03
C GLY A 369 -7.81 19.03 -26.93
N PHE A 370 -7.81 18.36 -25.78
CA PHE A 370 -8.66 17.21 -25.53
C PHE A 370 -10.08 17.70 -25.28
N ARG A 371 -11.06 16.89 -25.63
CA ARG A 371 -12.48 17.13 -25.30
C ARG A 371 -13.08 15.87 -24.71
N TYR A 372 -14.32 15.99 -24.26
CA TYR A 372 -15.12 14.90 -23.73
C TYR A 372 -16.55 15.02 -24.25
N THR A 373 -17.29 13.91 -24.23
CA THR A 373 -18.64 13.82 -24.80
C THR A 373 -19.75 14.10 -23.80
N LEU A 374 -19.53 13.78 -22.53
CA LEU A 374 -20.52 13.91 -21.46
C LEU A 374 -19.93 14.72 -20.32
N ASP A 375 -20.62 15.80 -19.97
CA ASP A 375 -20.26 16.62 -18.82
C ASP A 375 -20.81 16.02 -17.52
N THR A 376 -20.14 16.32 -16.42
CA THR A 376 -20.53 15.94 -15.07
C THR A 376 -20.52 17.18 -14.19
N ASP A 377 -21.49 17.33 -13.30
CA ASP A 377 -21.55 18.52 -12.43
C ASP A 377 -20.37 18.60 -11.46
N ASP A 378 -20.06 17.49 -10.76
CA ASP A 378 -18.94 17.40 -9.81
C ASP A 378 -18.39 15.97 -9.81
N ILE A 379 -17.09 15.85 -10.07
CA ILE A 379 -16.35 14.57 -10.03
C ILE A 379 -16.35 13.91 -8.64
N ASN A 380 -16.67 14.66 -7.59
CA ASN A 380 -16.77 14.19 -6.21
C ASN A 380 -18.18 13.70 -5.84
N PHE A 381 -19.17 13.85 -6.72
CA PHE A 381 -20.55 13.45 -6.46
C PHE A 381 -20.72 11.93 -6.60
N SER A 382 -20.13 11.19 -5.66
CA SER A 382 -20.21 9.73 -5.61
C SER A 382 -20.04 9.18 -4.18
N PRO A 383 -20.52 7.95 -3.91
CA PRO A 383 -20.24 7.26 -2.65
C PRO A 383 -18.73 7.07 -2.48
N VAL A 384 -18.14 7.77 -1.50
CA VAL A 384 -16.68 7.81 -1.29
C VAL A 384 -16.10 6.45 -0.90
N GLU A 385 -16.85 5.68 -0.11
CA GLU A 385 -16.43 4.37 0.38
C GLU A 385 -17.45 3.31 -0.04
N SER A 386 -16.95 2.19 -0.56
CA SER A 386 -17.81 1.07 -0.93
C SER A 386 -18.40 0.40 0.32
N ALA A 387 -19.66 -0.01 0.23
CA ALA A 387 -20.33 -0.79 1.29
C ALA A 387 -19.53 -2.06 1.67
N TYR A 388 -18.77 -2.61 0.73
CA TYR A 388 -17.91 -3.77 0.97
C TYR A 388 -16.88 -3.53 2.08
N LYS A 389 -16.37 -2.31 2.25
CA LYS A 389 -15.41 -1.97 3.31
C LYS A 389 -16.07 -1.69 4.65
N THR A 390 -17.25 -1.08 4.63
CA THR A 390 -17.97 -0.71 5.86
C THR A 390 -18.56 -1.93 6.57
N ILE A 391 -18.98 -2.95 5.81
CA ILE A 391 -19.48 -4.21 6.36
C ILE A 391 -18.29 -5.02 6.90
N GLY A 392 -18.29 -5.30 8.20
CA GLY A 392 -17.20 -6.05 8.85
C GLY A 392 -17.31 -7.56 8.70
N VAL A 393 -18.53 -8.11 8.76
CA VAL A 393 -18.76 -9.55 8.89
C VAL A 393 -18.99 -10.20 7.53
N THR A 394 -18.23 -11.25 7.21
CA THR A 394 -18.31 -11.96 5.92
C THR A 394 -19.72 -12.51 5.63
N GLU A 395 -20.40 -13.02 6.65
CA GLU A 395 -21.77 -13.55 6.53
C GLU A 395 -22.75 -12.48 6.07
N GLU A 396 -22.65 -11.29 6.67
CA GLU A 396 -23.47 -10.14 6.30
C GLU A 396 -23.17 -9.69 4.86
N LYS A 397 -21.89 -9.73 4.42
CA LYS A 397 -21.53 -9.44 3.03
C LYS A 397 -22.20 -10.37 2.03
N ILE A 398 -22.18 -11.67 2.31
CA ILE A 398 -22.80 -12.67 1.44
C ILE A 398 -24.32 -12.48 1.42
N ARG A 399 -24.94 -12.24 2.57
CA ARG A 399 -26.37 -11.98 2.67
C ARG A 399 -26.77 -10.73 1.87
N LEU A 400 -26.04 -9.63 2.01
CA LEU A 400 -26.30 -8.38 1.27
C LEU A 400 -26.03 -8.52 -0.23
N GLN A 401 -25.02 -9.30 -0.62
CA GLN A 401 -24.77 -9.64 -2.03
C GLN A 401 -25.96 -10.39 -2.64
N LEU A 402 -26.50 -11.38 -1.93
CA LEU A 402 -27.66 -12.15 -2.40
C LEU A 402 -28.97 -11.35 -2.35
N ASP A 403 -29.16 -10.51 -1.33
CA ASP A 403 -30.29 -9.56 -1.27
C ASP A 403 -30.25 -8.59 -2.46
N LEU A 404 -29.07 -8.12 -2.84
CA LEU A 404 -28.89 -7.30 -4.03
C LEU A 404 -29.24 -8.08 -5.30
N ALA A 405 -28.82 -9.34 -5.41
CA ALA A 405 -29.17 -10.20 -6.55
C ALA A 405 -30.69 -10.32 -6.71
N ARG A 406 -31.44 -10.58 -5.61
CA ARG A 406 -32.92 -10.64 -5.63
C ARG A 406 -33.60 -9.34 -6.09
N ARG A 407 -32.95 -8.18 -5.93
CA ARG A 407 -33.49 -6.88 -6.34
C ARG A 407 -33.21 -6.56 -7.81
N LEU A 408 -32.20 -7.19 -8.41
CA LEU A 408 -31.71 -6.85 -9.74
C LEU A 408 -32.33 -7.75 -10.81
N ARG A 409 -33.15 -7.18 -11.69
CA ARG A 409 -33.76 -7.92 -12.83
C ARG A 409 -32.75 -8.61 -13.76
N ALA A 410 -31.54 -8.06 -13.87
CA ALA A 410 -30.50 -8.56 -14.78
C ALA A 410 -29.67 -9.72 -14.19
N VAL A 411 -29.90 -10.07 -12.92
CA VAL A 411 -29.11 -11.05 -12.18
C VAL A 411 -30.02 -12.19 -11.76
N ASP A 412 -29.63 -13.42 -12.08
CA ASP A 412 -30.28 -14.63 -11.59
C ASP A 412 -29.73 -14.94 -10.19
N GLU A 413 -30.58 -14.83 -9.17
CA GLU A 413 -30.21 -15.05 -7.78
C GLU A 413 -29.76 -16.49 -7.48
N ASP A 414 -30.31 -17.47 -8.19
CA ASP A 414 -29.99 -18.89 -8.00
C ASP A 414 -28.62 -19.22 -8.59
N ASP A 415 -28.29 -18.69 -9.78
CA ASP A 415 -26.94 -18.80 -10.37
C ASP A 415 -25.89 -18.12 -9.49
N VAL A 416 -26.19 -16.94 -8.93
CA VAL A 416 -25.28 -16.25 -8.00
C VAL A 416 -25.06 -17.08 -6.74
N ALA A 417 -26.12 -17.63 -6.15
CA ALA A 417 -26.03 -18.51 -4.98
C ALA A 417 -25.16 -19.74 -5.27
N GLU A 418 -25.37 -20.41 -6.42
CA GLU A 418 -24.58 -21.56 -6.87
C GLU A 418 -23.10 -21.19 -7.06
N ARG A 419 -22.80 -20.05 -7.68
CA ARG A 419 -21.42 -19.55 -7.84
C ARG A 419 -20.77 -19.25 -6.49
N VAL A 420 -21.47 -18.60 -5.57
CA VAL A 420 -20.94 -18.31 -4.22
C VAL A 420 -20.61 -19.60 -3.47
N LEU A 421 -21.49 -20.60 -3.53
CA LEU A 421 -21.27 -21.90 -2.90
C LEU A 421 -20.06 -22.63 -3.52
N THR A 422 -19.96 -22.66 -4.85
CA THR A 422 -18.95 -23.44 -5.57
C THR A 422 -17.56 -22.83 -5.58
N THR A 423 -17.46 -21.50 -5.73
CA THR A 423 -16.17 -20.81 -5.91
C THR A 423 -15.57 -20.31 -4.60
N HIS A 424 -16.40 -20.00 -3.60
CA HIS A 424 -15.94 -19.44 -2.33
C HIS A 424 -16.15 -20.39 -1.15
N LEU A 425 -17.39 -20.77 -0.85
CA LEU A 425 -17.70 -21.43 0.42
C LEU A 425 -17.24 -22.89 0.49
N LEU A 426 -17.55 -23.71 -0.51
CA LEU A 426 -17.14 -25.12 -0.53
C LEU A 426 -15.61 -25.30 -0.58
N PRO A 427 -14.85 -24.57 -1.44
CA PRO A 427 -13.39 -24.63 -1.42
C PRO A 427 -12.79 -24.26 -0.07
N ASP A 428 -13.31 -23.23 0.60
CA ASP A 428 -12.84 -22.82 1.92
C ASP A 428 -13.15 -23.87 2.99
N LEU A 429 -14.36 -24.44 3.01
CA LEU A 429 -14.73 -25.50 3.96
C LEU A 429 -13.84 -26.73 3.80
N ILE A 430 -13.67 -27.23 2.57
CA ILE A 430 -12.83 -28.38 2.26
C ILE A 430 -11.36 -28.09 2.60
N GLY A 431 -10.87 -26.91 2.21
CA GLY A 431 -9.51 -26.46 2.44
C GLY A 431 -9.18 -26.34 3.93
N ASN A 432 -10.09 -25.75 4.71
CA ASN A 432 -9.93 -25.61 6.16
C ASN A 432 -10.00 -26.96 6.87
N LEU A 433 -10.91 -27.85 6.47
CA LEU A 433 -11.02 -29.20 7.05
C LEU A 433 -9.74 -30.02 6.79
N ARG A 434 -9.25 -30.02 5.54
CA ARG A 434 -7.98 -30.68 5.17
C ARG A 434 -6.79 -30.08 5.93
N SER A 435 -6.72 -28.75 6.00
CA SER A 435 -5.66 -28.04 6.71
C SER A 435 -5.69 -28.36 8.21
N TYR A 436 -6.87 -28.44 8.81
CA TYR A 436 -7.06 -28.81 10.21
C TYR A 436 -6.54 -30.23 10.50
N ALA A 437 -6.86 -31.20 9.63
CA ALA A 437 -6.41 -32.58 9.78
C ALA A 437 -4.88 -32.74 9.64
N GLN A 438 -4.24 -31.91 8.81
CA GLN A 438 -2.80 -31.97 8.51
C GLN A 438 -1.96 -30.93 9.27
N GLN A 439 -2.57 -30.20 10.21
CA GLN A 439 -1.95 -29.00 10.77
C GLN A 439 -0.70 -29.27 11.62
N SER A 440 0.08 -28.21 11.77
CA SER A 440 1.22 -28.16 12.71
C SER A 440 0.82 -27.48 14.01
N PHE A 441 1.63 -27.66 15.03
CA PHE A 441 1.46 -27.02 16.34
C PHE A 441 2.49 -25.91 16.49
N ARG A 442 2.09 -24.79 17.10
CA ARG A 442 2.99 -23.65 17.33
C ARG A 442 3.04 -23.31 18.80
N CYS A 443 4.22 -22.96 19.29
CA CYS A 443 4.36 -22.34 20.60
C CYS A 443 4.12 -20.82 20.52
N THR A 444 3.24 -20.27 21.35
CA THR A 444 2.94 -18.82 21.36
C THR A 444 4.13 -17.97 21.84
N LYS A 445 4.94 -18.49 22.76
CA LYS A 445 6.08 -17.79 23.37
C LYS A 445 7.31 -17.75 22.47
N CYS A 446 7.83 -18.90 22.05
CA CYS A 446 9.06 -18.97 21.25
C CYS A 446 8.83 -19.05 19.73
N GLY A 447 7.58 -19.28 19.29
CA GLY A 447 7.25 -19.37 17.87
C GLY A 447 7.68 -20.67 17.17
N ALA A 448 8.30 -21.61 17.89
CA ALA A 448 8.69 -22.91 17.34
C ALA A 448 7.46 -23.66 16.78
N LYS A 449 7.67 -24.29 15.62
CA LYS A 449 6.66 -25.08 14.92
C LYS A 449 7.00 -26.56 15.05
N TYR A 450 5.99 -27.36 15.36
CA TYR A 450 6.10 -28.79 15.54
C TYR A 450 5.12 -29.49 14.61
N ARG A 451 5.59 -30.50 13.89
CA ARG A 451 4.71 -31.32 13.05
C ARG A 451 3.72 -32.15 13.88
N ARG A 452 4.11 -32.56 15.09
CA ARG A 452 3.30 -33.37 16.01
C ARG A 452 3.39 -32.77 17.42
N LEU A 453 2.36 -32.99 18.23
CA LEU A 453 2.41 -32.67 19.66
C LEU A 453 3.53 -33.47 20.33
N THR A 454 4.29 -32.80 21.18
CA THR A 454 5.17 -33.46 22.14
C THR A 454 4.33 -34.28 23.11
N LEU A 455 4.84 -35.43 23.59
CA LEU A 455 4.15 -36.27 24.57
C LEU A 455 3.72 -35.53 25.84
N THR A 456 4.49 -34.52 26.26
CA THR A 456 4.18 -33.66 27.42
C THR A 456 3.16 -32.57 27.13
N GLY A 457 2.75 -32.37 25.87
CA GLY A 457 1.91 -31.25 25.43
C GLY A 457 2.56 -29.86 25.52
N LYS A 458 3.84 -29.79 25.90
CA LYS A 458 4.57 -28.54 26.16
C LYS A 458 5.77 -28.40 25.22
N CYS A 459 6.07 -27.16 24.86
CA CYS A 459 7.19 -26.84 23.98
C CYS A 459 8.53 -27.23 24.63
N ASN A 460 9.28 -28.10 23.95
CA ASN A 460 10.62 -28.55 24.35
C ASN A 460 11.76 -27.65 23.79
N ASN A 461 11.43 -26.55 23.09
CA ASN A 461 12.45 -25.68 22.52
C ASN A 461 13.22 -24.94 23.62
N ILE A 462 14.53 -24.79 23.44
CA ILE A 462 15.40 -24.04 24.34
C ILE A 462 15.44 -22.58 23.88
N ILE A 463 15.07 -21.67 24.77
CA ILE A 463 15.13 -20.24 24.49
C ILE A 463 16.56 -19.77 24.76
N MET A 464 17.31 -19.51 23.67
CA MET A 464 18.67 -18.97 23.74
C MET A 464 18.63 -17.50 24.17
N THR A 465 18.65 -17.34 25.49
CA THR A 465 18.83 -16.08 26.22
C THR A 465 20.13 -16.20 27.03
N PRO A 466 20.64 -15.13 27.69
CA PRO A 466 21.89 -15.20 28.47
C PRO A 466 21.93 -16.34 29.51
N LYS A 467 20.77 -16.82 29.95
CA LYS A 467 20.59 -18.11 30.63
C LYS A 467 19.63 -18.99 29.81
N PRO A 468 20.13 -19.99 29.06
CA PRO A 468 19.30 -20.90 28.29
C PRO A 468 18.30 -21.62 29.20
N HIS A 469 17.02 -21.58 28.85
CA HIS A 469 15.97 -22.25 29.61
C HIS A 469 14.93 -22.89 28.68
N PRO A 470 14.30 -24.02 29.08
CA PRO A 470 13.25 -24.64 28.28
C PRO A 470 12.02 -23.73 28.24
N CYS A 471 11.39 -23.63 27.06
CA CYS A 471 10.22 -22.79 26.87
C CYS A 471 9.04 -23.26 27.75
N ASN A 472 8.80 -24.58 27.79
CA ASN A 472 7.78 -25.28 28.57
C ASN A 472 6.34 -24.75 28.42
N ASN A 473 6.08 -23.98 27.37
CA ASN A 473 4.80 -23.33 27.13
C ASN A 473 3.86 -24.23 26.30
N LYS A 474 2.55 -24.06 26.46
CA LYS A 474 1.53 -24.87 25.77
C LYS A 474 1.64 -24.70 24.25
N LEU A 475 1.55 -25.82 23.53
CA LEU A 475 1.44 -25.82 22.08
C LEU A 475 -0.02 -25.61 21.68
N ILE A 476 -0.25 -24.68 20.75
CA ILE A 476 -1.58 -24.40 20.21
C ILE A 476 -1.69 -24.92 18.77
N LEU A 477 -2.91 -25.26 18.39
CA LEU A 477 -3.28 -25.57 17.00
C LEU A 477 -3.11 -24.31 16.13
N THR A 478 -2.66 -24.49 14.89
CA THR A 478 -2.58 -23.38 13.94
C THR A 478 -3.93 -23.06 13.29
N VAL A 479 -4.82 -24.04 13.21
CA VAL A 479 -6.18 -23.93 12.67
C VAL A 479 -7.15 -24.35 13.78
N SER A 480 -8.07 -23.47 14.15
CA SER A 480 -9.06 -23.75 15.20
C SER A 480 -10.31 -24.43 14.64
N GLU A 481 -11.01 -25.20 15.47
CA GLU A 481 -12.30 -25.81 15.10
C GLU A 481 -13.31 -24.77 14.58
N GLY A 482 -13.39 -23.61 15.26
CA GLY A 482 -14.30 -22.52 14.86
C GLY A 482 -14.06 -22.02 13.45
N SER A 483 -12.80 -22.04 12.97
CA SER A 483 -12.49 -21.65 11.58
C SER A 483 -13.06 -22.62 10.53
N VAL A 484 -13.19 -23.90 10.88
CA VAL A 484 -13.77 -24.94 10.01
C VAL A 484 -15.30 -24.82 10.00
N LYS A 485 -15.93 -24.60 11.16
CA LYS A 485 -17.40 -24.52 11.29
C LYS A 485 -18.01 -23.21 10.78
N LYS A 486 -17.22 -22.13 10.66
CA LYS A 486 -17.69 -20.75 10.36
C LYS A 486 -18.65 -20.67 9.15
N TYR A 487 -18.29 -21.30 8.04
CA TYR A 487 -19.03 -21.17 6.77
C TYR A 487 -20.12 -22.22 6.56
N LEU A 488 -20.17 -23.25 7.40
CA LEU A 488 -21.06 -24.38 7.21
C LEU A 488 -22.53 -23.98 7.37
N LYS A 489 -22.83 -23.17 8.39
CA LYS A 489 -24.18 -22.65 8.64
C LYS A 489 -24.70 -21.83 7.46
N ILE A 490 -23.83 -20.97 6.93
CA ILE A 490 -24.14 -20.09 5.80
C ILE A 490 -24.40 -20.92 4.54
N ALA A 491 -23.54 -21.89 4.24
CA ALA A 491 -23.72 -22.78 3.10
C ALA A 491 -25.04 -23.57 3.17
N ARG A 492 -25.40 -24.07 4.36
CA ARG A 492 -26.70 -24.75 4.60
C ARG A 492 -27.89 -23.81 4.37
N SER A 493 -27.85 -22.58 4.90
CA SER A 493 -28.93 -21.59 4.69
C SER A 493 -29.11 -21.26 3.22
N ILE A 494 -28.02 -20.97 2.49
CA ILE A 494 -28.10 -20.66 1.05
C ILE A 494 -28.65 -21.85 0.27
N ALA A 495 -28.22 -23.08 0.57
CA ALA A 495 -28.70 -24.27 -0.13
C ALA A 495 -30.17 -24.60 0.12
N GLY A 496 -30.73 -24.12 1.24
CA GLY A 496 -32.15 -24.28 1.60
C GLY A 496 -33.05 -23.16 1.07
N GLU A 497 -32.54 -21.93 1.00
CA GLU A 497 -33.31 -20.76 0.55
C GLU A 497 -33.35 -20.60 -0.98
N TYR A 498 -32.31 -21.03 -1.69
CA TYR A 498 -32.17 -20.86 -3.14
C TYR A 498 -32.29 -22.19 -3.88
N ASN A 499 -32.67 -22.13 -5.15
CA ASN A 499 -32.82 -23.30 -6.00
C ASN A 499 -31.48 -23.74 -6.60
N VAL A 500 -30.62 -24.26 -5.73
CA VAL A 500 -29.30 -24.78 -6.11
C VAL A 500 -29.38 -26.23 -6.60
N SER A 501 -28.43 -26.63 -7.45
CA SER A 501 -28.36 -28.00 -7.97
C SER A 501 -28.32 -29.06 -6.86
N ASN A 502 -29.00 -30.19 -7.08
CA ASN A 502 -29.06 -31.30 -6.11
C ASN A 502 -27.67 -31.83 -5.74
N TYR A 503 -26.72 -31.80 -6.68
CA TYR A 503 -25.33 -32.15 -6.44
C TYR A 503 -24.71 -31.29 -5.33
N LEU A 504 -24.94 -29.98 -5.35
CA LEU A 504 -24.39 -29.07 -4.34
C LEU A 504 -25.06 -29.25 -2.98
N ARG A 505 -26.37 -29.48 -2.95
CA ARG A 505 -27.09 -29.80 -1.70
C ARG A 505 -26.47 -31.03 -1.02
N GLN A 506 -26.34 -32.13 -1.76
CA GLN A 506 -25.72 -33.36 -1.26
C GLN A 506 -24.27 -33.14 -0.83
N ARG A 507 -23.49 -32.36 -1.60
CA ARG A 507 -22.10 -32.08 -1.28
C ARG A 507 -21.95 -31.29 0.03
N ILE A 508 -22.83 -30.34 0.30
CA ILE A 508 -22.86 -29.58 1.56
C ILE A 508 -23.26 -30.49 2.72
N GLU A 509 -24.23 -31.38 2.51
CA GLU A 509 -24.70 -32.35 3.50
C GLU A 509 -23.64 -33.40 3.87
N ILE A 510 -22.85 -33.86 2.90
CA ILE A 510 -21.69 -34.73 3.16
C ILE A 510 -20.62 -33.98 3.97
N MET A 511 -20.41 -32.69 3.67
CA MET A 511 -19.39 -31.86 4.31
C MET A 511 -19.70 -31.56 5.78
N SER A 512 -20.81 -30.90 6.06
CA SER A 512 -21.86 -31.60 6.79
C SER A 512 -21.48 -32.59 7.89
N ASN A 513 -21.88 -33.81 7.59
CA ASN A 513 -21.69 -34.99 8.41
C ASN A 513 -20.20 -35.26 8.69
N SER A 514 -19.31 -34.94 7.75
CA SER A 514 -17.86 -35.10 7.92
C SER A 514 -17.30 -34.19 9.02
N ILE A 515 -17.75 -32.93 9.09
CA ILE A 515 -17.34 -31.97 10.13
C ILE A 515 -17.91 -32.41 11.48
N GLU A 516 -19.18 -32.81 11.54
CA GLU A 516 -19.82 -33.28 12.78
C GLU A 516 -19.15 -34.55 13.31
N ALA A 517 -18.76 -35.49 12.44
CA ALA A 517 -18.02 -36.69 12.81
C ALA A 517 -16.60 -36.41 13.32
N MET A 518 -15.91 -35.39 12.75
CA MET A 518 -14.57 -34.99 13.24
C MET A 518 -14.61 -34.28 14.60
N PHE A 519 -15.70 -33.58 14.90
CA PHE A 519 -15.87 -32.78 16.11
C PHE A 519 -17.10 -33.23 16.89
N PRO A 520 -17.09 -34.47 17.46
CA PRO A 520 -18.22 -34.94 18.23
C PRO A 520 -18.43 -34.05 19.44
N SER A 521 -19.67 -33.63 19.66
CA SER A 521 -20.09 -32.88 20.83
C SER A 521 -19.74 -33.67 22.08
N ARG A 522 -18.74 -33.24 22.85
CA ARG A 522 -18.31 -33.97 24.06
C ARG A 522 -19.37 -33.97 25.16
N PHE A 523 -20.35 -33.06 25.09
CA PHE A 523 -21.58 -33.05 25.87
C PHE A 523 -22.70 -32.47 25.01
N LYS A 524 -23.83 -33.18 24.85
CA LYS A 524 -25.08 -32.57 24.39
C LYS A 524 -25.74 -31.98 25.63
N GLU A 525 -25.80 -30.65 25.74
CA GLU A 525 -26.79 -30.04 26.62
C GLU A 525 -28.16 -30.39 26.03
N THR A 526 -28.85 -31.35 26.65
CA THR A 526 -30.25 -31.64 26.33
C THR A 526 -31.09 -30.48 26.83
N THR A 527 -31.66 -29.71 25.90
CA THR A 527 -32.72 -28.75 26.24
C THR A 527 -34.00 -29.54 26.54
N LEU A 528 -34.84 -29.04 27.45
CA LEU A 528 -36.09 -29.68 27.82
C LEU A 528 -37.00 -29.94 26.61
N GLU A 529 -36.95 -29.08 25.59
CA GLU A 529 -37.64 -29.24 24.28
C GLU A 529 -37.13 -30.39 23.41
N THR A 530 -35.90 -30.86 23.64
CA THR A 530 -35.38 -32.07 22.96
C THR A 530 -35.61 -33.34 23.76
N PHE A 531 -36.11 -33.23 24.99
CA PHE A 531 -36.41 -34.35 25.89
C PHE A 531 -37.91 -34.64 25.97
N MET A 532 -38.74 -33.60 25.91
CA MET A 532 -40.19 -33.71 25.67
C MET A 532 -40.46 -33.94 24.19
#